data_AF-A0A162YFX8-F1
#
_entry.id   AF-A0A162YFX8-F1
#
_cell.length_a   1.000
_cell.length_b   1.000
_cell.length_c   1.000
_cell.angle_alpha   90.00
_cell.angle_beta   90.00
_cell.angle_gamma   90.00
#
_symmetry.space_group_name_H-M   'P 1'
#
loop_
_entity.id
_entity.type
_entity.pdbx_description
1 polymer ?
#
loop_
_entity_poly.entity_id
_entity_poly.type
_entity_poly.pdbx_seq_one_letter_code
_entity_poly.pdbx_strand_id
1 'polypeptide(L)' 'MGKKKKSKSLRPWCWYCEKDFEDDKVLVTHQRAKHFKCEVCNKKLTTAGGMAVHAQQVHKVDITQ' A
#
# COMPACT_ATOMS: atom_id res chain seq x y z
N MET A 1 -10.64 41.33 8.42
CA MET A 1 -11.18 40.10 9.02
C MET A 1 -10.73 38.91 8.17
N GLY A 2 -10.14 37.90 8.82
CA GLY A 2 -9.18 36.96 8.24
C GLY A 2 -9.68 36.06 7.10
N LYS A 3 -8.85 35.96 6.06
CA LYS A 3 -8.95 34.95 4.99
C LYS A 3 -8.73 33.57 5.63
N LYS A 4 -9.80 32.86 5.97
CA LYS A 4 -9.73 31.43 6.34
C LYS A 4 -9.34 30.65 5.08
N LYS A 5 -8.04 30.51 4.83
CA LYS A 5 -7.51 29.49 3.91
C LYS A 5 -8.04 28.16 4.45
N LYS A 6 -9.07 27.60 3.80
CA LYS A 6 -9.54 26.23 4.08
C LYS A 6 -8.31 25.35 3.97
N SER A 7 -7.85 24.87 5.13
CA SER A 7 -6.84 23.84 5.25
C SER A 7 -7.17 22.77 4.21
N LYS A 8 -6.29 22.57 3.23
CA LYS A 8 -6.37 21.38 2.39
C LYS A 8 -6.20 20.23 3.37
N SER A 9 -7.29 19.60 3.79
CA SER A 9 -7.24 18.34 4.50
C SER A 9 -6.35 17.44 3.65
N LEU A 10 -5.13 17.17 4.12
CA LEU A 10 -4.18 16.30 3.45
C LEU A 10 -4.81 14.93 3.48
N ARG A 11 -5.56 14.58 2.43
CA ARG A 11 -6.14 13.26 2.30
C ARG A 11 -4.97 12.31 2.07
N PRO A 12 -4.76 11.32 2.95
CA PRO A 12 -3.73 10.32 2.73
C PRO A 12 -4.04 9.56 1.45
N TRP A 13 -3.02 9.36 0.61
CA TRP A 13 -3.17 8.73 -0.69
C TRP A 13 -2.14 7.63 -0.87
N CYS A 14 -2.48 6.60 -1.66
CA CYS A 14 -1.59 5.47 -1.89
C CYS A 14 -0.69 5.72 -3.09
N TRP A 15 0.62 5.76 -2.87
CA TRP A 15 1.60 5.93 -3.95
C TRP A 15 1.59 4.79 -4.97
N TYR A 16 1.17 3.58 -4.59
CA TYR A 16 1.16 2.41 -5.47
C TYR A 16 -0.05 2.32 -6.41
N CYS A 17 -1.17 3.01 -6.11
CA CYS A 17 -2.38 2.96 -6.94
C CYS A 17 -3.14 4.28 -7.04
N GLU A 18 -2.51 5.36 -6.58
CA GLU A 18 -2.96 6.75 -6.66
C GLU A 18 -4.37 6.98 -6.09
N LYS A 19 -4.83 6.11 -5.18
CA LYS A 19 -6.12 6.24 -4.52
C LYS A 19 -6.04 7.16 -3.32
N ASP A 20 -6.97 8.11 -3.24
CA ASP A 20 -7.23 8.90 -2.04
C ASP A 20 -8.00 8.10 -0.98
N PHE A 21 -7.67 8.34 0.28
CA PHE A 21 -8.35 7.78 1.45
C PHE A 21 -8.74 8.91 2.40
N GLU A 22 -9.75 8.65 3.23
CA GLU A 22 -10.19 9.60 4.25
C GLU A 22 -9.27 9.60 5.47
N ASP A 23 -8.62 8.46 5.75
CA ASP A 23 -7.79 8.25 6.94
C ASP A 23 -6.50 7.47 6.63
N ASP A 24 -5.42 7.79 7.34
CA ASP A 24 -4.15 7.07 7.26
C ASP A 24 -4.30 5.61 7.67
N LYS A 25 -5.19 5.31 8.63
CA LYS A 25 -5.48 3.92 9.03
C LYS A 25 -6.04 3.09 7.88
N VAL A 26 -6.92 3.70 7.08
CA VAL A 26 -7.51 3.04 5.90
C VAL A 26 -6.44 2.89 4.81
N LEU A 27 -5.62 3.91 4.58
CA LEU A 27 -4.48 3.83 3.66
C LEU A 27 -3.51 2.70 4.05
N VAL A 28 -3.09 2.62 5.31
CA VAL A 28 -2.16 1.59 5.80
C VAL A 28 -2.77 0.19 5.66
N THR A 29 -4.05 0.05 5.98
CA THR A 29 -4.77 -1.22 5.81
C THR A 29 -4.87 -1.60 4.33
N HIS A 30 -5.16 -0.63 3.47
CA HIS A 30 -5.16 -0.80 2.02
C HIS A 30 -3.80 -1.25 1.51
N GLN A 31 -2.71 -0.58 1.89
CA GLN A 31 -1.36 -0.97 1.48
C GLN A 31 -1.02 -2.40 1.87
N ARG A 32 -1.34 -2.79 3.10
CA ARG A 32 -1.15 -4.17 3.58
C ARG A 32 -2.00 -5.20 2.84
N ALA A 33 -3.24 -4.88 2.52
CA ALA A 33 -4.16 -5.83 1.90
C ALA A 33 -3.98 -5.95 0.38
N LYS A 34 -3.68 -4.83 -0.30
CA LYS A 34 -3.58 -4.75 -1.76
C LYS A 34 -2.14 -4.89 -2.28
N HIS A 35 -1.17 -4.28 -1.62
CA HIS A 35 0.20 -4.19 -2.16
C HIS A 35 1.17 -5.19 -1.54
N PHE A 36 0.91 -5.66 -0.31
CA PHE A 36 1.73 -6.70 0.34
C PHE A 36 1.07 -8.08 0.31
N LYS A 37 0.38 -8.39 -0.78
CA LYS A 37 -0.31 -9.66 -1.00
C LYS A 37 0.31 -10.36 -2.20
N CYS A 38 0.73 -11.61 -2.01
CA CYS A 38 1.21 -12.42 -3.14
C CYS A 38 0.05 -12.69 -4.12
N GLU A 39 0.22 -12.39 -5.39
CA GLU A 39 -0.82 -12.65 -6.39
C GLU A 39 -0.99 -14.15 -6.72
N VAL A 40 0.06 -14.95 -6.49
CA VAL A 40 0.05 -16.39 -6.80
C VAL A 40 -0.69 -17.20 -5.74
N CYS A 41 -0.41 -16.98 -4.45
CA CYS A 41 -1.04 -17.75 -3.36
C CYS A 41 -1.92 -16.92 -2.43
N ASN A 42 -2.13 -15.63 -2.71
CA ASN A 42 -2.90 -14.71 -1.89
C ASN A 42 -2.40 -14.55 -0.44
N LYS A 43 -1.19 -15.01 -0.14
CA LYS A 43 -0.59 -14.87 1.19
C LYS A 43 -0.30 -13.41 1.50
N LYS A 44 -0.70 -12.99 2.70
CA LYS A 44 -0.47 -11.64 3.22
C LYS A 44 0.91 -11.59 3.86
N LEU A 45 1.74 -10.69 3.37
CA LEU A 45 3.10 -10.44 3.85
C LEU A 45 3.12 -9.08 4.55
N THR A 46 4.08 -8.88 5.45
CA THR A 46 4.17 -7.65 6.26
C THR A 46 5.07 -6.59 5.64
N THR A 47 5.93 -6.97 4.68
CA THR A 47 6.93 -6.10 4.05
C THR A 47 7.10 -6.43 2.56
N ALA A 48 7.50 -5.44 1.76
CA ALA A 48 7.83 -5.61 0.35
C ALA A 48 8.98 -6.62 0.14
N GLY A 49 10.05 -6.52 0.93
CA GLY A 49 11.16 -7.49 0.86
C GLY A 49 10.75 -8.92 1.20
N GLY A 50 9.85 -9.09 2.19
CA GLY A 50 9.29 -10.40 2.51
C GLY A 50 8.45 -10.97 1.38
N MET A 51 7.74 -10.12 0.63
CA MET A 51 6.96 -10.53 -0.53
C MET A 51 7.86 -10.96 -1.70
N ALA A 52 8.95 -10.24 -1.96
CA ALA A 52 9.93 -10.60 -2.98
C ALA A 52 10.58 -11.97 -2.66
N VAL A 53 11.06 -12.14 -1.42
CA VAL A 53 11.64 -13.42 -0.96
C VAL A 53 10.60 -14.55 -1.01
N HIS A 54 9.36 -14.28 -0.60
CA HIS A 54 8.29 -15.27 -0.65
C HIS A 54 7.98 -15.71 -2.08
N ALA A 55 7.88 -14.77 -3.02
CA ALA A 55 7.64 -15.08 -4.43
C ALA A 55 8.81 -15.87 -5.02
N GLN A 56 10.04 -15.52 -4.68
CA GLN A 56 11.22 -16.23 -5.15
C GLN A 56 11.34 -17.65 -4.56
N GLN A 57 11.08 -17.82 -3.26
CA GLN A 57 11.25 -19.12 -2.59
C GLN A 57 10.06 -20.07 -2.80
N VAL A 58 8.83 -19.56 -2.74
CA VAL A 58 7.62 -20.39 -2.81
C VAL A 58 7.12 -20.55 -4.24
N HIS A 59 7.28 -19.51 -5.06
CA HIS A 59 6.74 -19.49 -6.42
C HIS A 59 7.82 -19.48 -7.50
N LYS A 60 9.10 -19.27 -7.14
CA LYS A 60 10.20 -19.06 -8.09
C LYS A 60 9.90 -17.93 -9.10
N VAL A 61 9.10 -16.95 -8.66
CA VAL A 61 8.77 -15.74 -9.43
C VAL A 61 9.63 -14.61 -8.90
N ASP A 62 10.36 -13.96 -9.80
CA ASP A 62 11.15 -12.78 -9.47
C ASP A 62 10.22 -11.55 -9.51
N ILE A 63 9.88 -11.01 -8.33
CA ILE A 63 9.19 -9.73 -8.23
C ILE A 63 10.26 -8.64 -8.19
N THR A 64 10.89 -8.40 -9.34
CA THR A 64 11.71 -7.21 -9.58
C THR A 64 10.77 -6.05 -9.88
N GLN A 65 10.39 -5.30 -8.84
CA GLN A 65 9.71 -4.02 -8.94
C GLN A 65 10.54 -2.98 -8.20
#